data_AF-A0A6M1SJM6-F1
#
_entry.id   AF-A0A6M1SJM6-F1
#
_cell.length_a   1.000
_cell.length_b   1.000
_cell.length_c   1.000
_cell.angle_alpha   90.00
_cell.angle_beta   90.00
_cell.angle_gamma   90.00
#
_symmetry.space_group_name_H-M   'P 1'
#
loop_
_entity.id
_entity.type
_entity.pdbx_description
1 polymer ?
#
loop_
_entity_poly.entity_id
_entity_poly.type
_entity_poly.pdbx_seq_one_letter_code
_entity_poly.pdbx_strand_id
1 'polypeptide(L)'
;MFSWLGFWVVPPPTNDLVPLFPWLGVVLLGVLAMRLVRQTALLDKLAAIQPRNRLARVLAWMGRWSLVIYLVHQPLLLAIIMPLSMAMGTQEAGREIDFLRSCQSSCEASGTTAALCATYCQCGLEGVERDNLWEQVFTGILTAEDQAVLDRNNRQCSQLIYPDLNAN
;
A
#
# COMPACT_ATOMS: atom_id res chain seq x y z
N MET A 1 12.74 -18.36 0.90
CA MET A 1 14.20 -18.44 1.10
C MET A 1 14.97 -17.44 0.22
N PHE A 2 14.61 -17.23 -1.05
CA PHE A 2 15.31 -16.29 -1.96
C PHE A 2 14.80 -14.84 -1.93
N SER A 3 13.91 -14.52 -1.00
CA SER A 3 13.29 -13.22 -0.82
C SER A 3 14.33 -12.08 -0.76
N TRP A 4 15.42 -12.25 -0.01
CA TRP A 4 16.50 -11.25 0.12
C TRP A 4 17.25 -10.92 -1.19
N LEU A 5 17.23 -11.82 -2.18
CA LEU A 5 17.81 -11.57 -3.51
C LEU A 5 16.87 -10.77 -4.42
N GLY A 6 15.63 -10.57 -4.00
CA GLY A 6 14.59 -9.93 -4.79
C GLY A 6 13.55 -10.85 -5.37
N PHE A 7 13.65 -12.15 -5.14
CA PHE A 7 12.71 -13.15 -5.66
C PHE A 7 11.57 -13.39 -4.66
N TRP A 8 10.74 -12.36 -4.49
CA TRP A 8 9.54 -12.40 -3.66
C TRP A 8 8.36 -12.92 -4.48
N VAL A 9 7.51 -13.76 -3.88
CA VAL A 9 6.19 -14.10 -4.45
C VAL A 9 5.24 -12.92 -4.26
N VAL A 10 5.32 -12.28 -3.10
CA VAL A 10 4.61 -11.04 -2.76
C VAL A 10 5.65 -10.09 -2.14
N PRO A 11 5.83 -8.88 -2.67
CA PRO A 11 6.76 -7.91 -2.11
C PRO A 11 6.29 -7.45 -0.72
N PRO A 12 7.20 -7.23 0.24
CA PRO A 12 6.83 -6.65 1.53
C PRO A 12 6.30 -5.23 1.34
N PRO A 13 5.37 -4.76 2.20
CA PRO A 13 4.81 -3.42 2.11
C PRO A 13 5.79 -2.38 2.66
N THR A 14 6.95 -2.24 2.02
CA THR A 14 7.96 -1.22 2.33
C THR A 14 8.49 -0.63 1.03
N ASN A 15 8.47 0.70 0.97
CA ASN A 15 8.88 1.43 -0.24
C ASN A 15 10.41 1.59 -0.36
N ASP A 16 11.14 1.37 0.73
CA ASP A 16 12.59 1.58 0.77
C ASP A 16 13.40 0.30 0.51
N LEU A 17 12.73 -0.84 0.31
CA LEU A 17 13.38 -2.11 0.01
C LEU A 17 13.46 -2.34 -1.50
N VAL A 18 14.66 -2.18 -2.05
CA VAL A 18 14.97 -2.48 -3.46
C VAL A 18 15.68 -3.83 -3.57
N PRO A 19 15.27 -4.73 -4.47
CA PRO A 19 15.87 -6.05 -4.60
C PRO A 19 17.30 -6.00 -5.16
N LEU A 20 18.13 -6.99 -4.82
CA LEU A 20 19.49 -7.09 -5.39
C LEU A 20 19.46 -7.33 -6.90
N PHE A 21 18.59 -8.20 -7.39
CA PHE A 21 18.37 -8.40 -8.81
C PHE A 21 17.10 -7.68 -9.28
N PRO A 22 17.14 -6.94 -10.41
CA PRO A 22 18.25 -6.75 -11.36
C PRO A 22 19.18 -5.57 -11.04
N TRP A 23 18.95 -4.85 -9.95
CA TRP A 23 19.59 -3.55 -9.67
C TRP A 23 21.12 -3.62 -9.55
N LEU A 24 21.66 -4.74 -9.04
CA LEU A 24 23.10 -4.99 -9.04
C LEU A 24 23.69 -4.92 -10.45
N GLY A 25 22.97 -5.43 -11.46
CA GLY A 25 23.39 -5.34 -12.85
C GLY A 25 23.49 -3.89 -13.34
N VAL A 26 22.54 -3.04 -12.98
CA VAL A 26 22.57 -1.59 -13.29
C VAL A 26 23.78 -0.91 -12.63
N VAL A 27 24.07 -1.25 -11.36
CA VAL A 27 25.26 -0.75 -10.66
C VAL A 27 26.54 -1.18 -11.38
N LEU A 28 26.66 -2.46 -11.75
CA LEU A 28 27.82 -2.99 -12.45
C LEU A 28 27.99 -2.35 -13.84
N LEU A 29 26.89 -2.09 -14.56
CA LEU A 29 26.92 -1.35 -15.82
C LEU A 29 27.47 0.07 -15.62
N GLY A 30 27.07 0.77 -14.56
CA GLY A 30 27.63 2.07 -14.20
C GLY A 30 29.14 2.02 -13.90
N VAL A 31 29.59 1.01 -13.15
CA VAL A 31 31.02 0.78 -12.86
C VAL A 31 31.79 0.51 -14.15
N LEU A 32 31.26 -0.33 -15.05
CA LEU A 32 31.87 -0.62 -16.34
C LEU A 32 31.96 0.64 -17.20
N ALA A 33 30.87 1.39 -17.31
CA ALA A 33 30.83 2.66 -18.05
C ALA A 33 31.88 3.63 -17.53
N MET A 34 31.99 3.79 -16.21
CA MET A 34 33.01 4.66 -15.60
C MET A 34 34.43 4.18 -15.91
N ARG A 35 34.70 2.86 -15.90
CA ARG A 35 36.01 2.31 -16.27
C ARG A 35 36.39 2.63 -17.72
N LEU A 36 35.42 2.54 -18.65
CA LEU A 36 35.64 2.90 -20.05
C LEU A 36 35.88 4.40 -20.21
N VAL A 37 35.07 5.23 -19.54
CA VAL A 37 35.20 6.70 -19.58
C VAL A 37 36.54 7.17 -19.00
N ARG A 38 37.09 6.50 -17.98
CA ARG A 38 38.42 6.80 -17.42
C ARG A 38 39.57 6.66 -18.41
N GLN A 39 39.38 5.92 -19.50
CA GLN A 39 40.39 5.77 -20.56
C GLN A 39 40.32 6.91 -21.59
N THR A 40 39.46 7.91 -21.39
CA THR A 40 39.23 9.02 -22.31
C THR A 40 39.46 10.37 -21.62
N ALA A 41 39.71 11.43 -22.41
CA ALA A 41 39.80 12.81 -21.91
C ALA A 41 38.43 13.39 -21.46
N LEU A 42 37.37 12.58 -21.46
CA LEU A 42 36.02 13.04 -21.10
C LEU A 42 35.95 13.46 -19.63
N LEU A 43 36.66 12.77 -18.73
CA LEU A 43 36.64 13.13 -17.30
C LEU A 43 37.24 14.51 -17.04
N ASP A 44 38.31 14.86 -17.72
CA ASP A 44 38.94 16.19 -17.58
C ASP A 44 37.99 17.28 -18.05
N LYS A 45 37.25 17.01 -19.15
CA LYS A 45 36.21 17.92 -19.65
C LYS A 45 35.06 18.08 -18.65
N LEU A 46 34.61 17.01 -17.99
CA LEU A 46 33.58 17.10 -16.97
C LEU A 46 34.07 17.80 -15.70
N ALA A 47 35.30 17.55 -15.27
CA ALA A 47 35.89 18.18 -14.09
C ALA A 47 36.07 19.70 -14.26
N ALA A 48 36.24 20.17 -15.50
CA ALA A 48 36.28 21.59 -15.81
C ALA A 48 34.92 22.30 -15.63
N ILE A 49 33.80 21.55 -15.55
CA ILE A 49 32.46 22.11 -15.35
C ILE A 49 32.30 22.51 -13.88
N GLN A 50 32.55 23.78 -13.57
CA GLN A 50 32.31 24.36 -12.25
C GLN A 50 31.14 25.34 -12.27
N PRO A 51 29.90 24.87 -12.06
CA PRO A 51 28.74 25.75 -12.04
C PRO A 51 28.80 26.63 -10.78
N ARG A 52 28.98 27.94 -10.98
CA ARG A 52 29.10 28.94 -9.90
C ARG A 52 27.78 29.63 -9.52
N ASN A 53 26.67 29.26 -10.17
CA ASN A 53 25.38 29.86 -9.90
C ASN A 53 24.82 29.44 -8.51
N ARG A 54 23.90 30.25 -7.98
CA ARG A 54 23.30 30.02 -6.66
C ARG A 54 22.58 28.67 -6.60
N LEU A 55 21.91 28.29 -7.68
CA LEU A 55 21.19 27.02 -7.79
C LEU A 55 22.13 25.82 -7.60
N ALA A 56 23.25 25.76 -8.33
CA ALA A 56 24.22 24.67 -8.19
C ALA A 56 24.81 24.58 -6.78
N ARG A 57 25.01 25.71 -6.10
CA ARG A 57 25.47 25.73 -4.71
C ARG A 57 24.45 25.14 -3.75
N VAL A 58 23.16 25.45 -3.95
CA VAL A 58 22.07 24.88 -3.15
C VAL A 58 21.94 23.38 -3.41
N LEU A 59 21.93 22.95 -4.68
CA LEU A 59 21.91 21.52 -5.03
C LEU A 59 23.11 20.76 -4.45
N ALA A 60 24.32 21.32 -4.52
CA ALA A 60 25.50 20.71 -3.92
C ALA A 60 25.38 20.63 -2.38
N TRP A 61 24.83 21.66 -1.74
CA TRP A 61 24.59 21.65 -0.30
C TRP A 61 23.55 20.58 0.09
N MET A 62 22.44 20.50 -0.63
CA MET A 62 21.42 19.45 -0.43
C MET A 62 22.01 18.07 -0.65
N GLY A 63 22.86 17.88 -1.66
CA GLY A 63 23.56 16.61 -1.91
C GLY A 63 24.46 16.20 -0.75
N ARG A 64 25.17 17.14 -0.11
CA ARG A 64 26.02 16.87 1.07
C ARG A 64 25.23 16.45 2.31
N TRP A 65 23.99 16.94 2.44
CA TRP A 65 23.07 16.61 3.52
C TRP A 65 21.99 15.61 3.10
N SER A 66 22.17 14.94 1.96
CA SER A 66 21.16 14.08 1.35
C SER A 66 20.67 12.99 2.31
N LEU A 67 21.54 12.38 3.10
CA LEU A 67 21.15 11.37 4.09
C LEU A 67 20.25 11.94 5.20
N VAL A 68 20.58 13.12 5.71
CA VAL A 68 19.79 13.77 6.77
C VAL A 68 18.44 14.21 6.22
N ILE A 69 18.43 14.80 5.01
CA ILE A 69 17.20 15.14 4.31
C ILE A 69 16.35 13.88 4.09
N TYR A 70 16.97 12.79 3.65
CA TYR A 70 16.31 11.50 3.45
C TYR A 70 15.75 10.92 4.76
N LEU A 71 16.44 11.03 5.88
CA LEU A 71 15.89 10.50 7.13
C LEU A 71 14.78 11.38 7.72
N VAL A 72 14.90 12.70 7.58
CA VAL A 72 13.98 13.68 8.19
C VAL A 72 12.70 13.84 7.37
N HIS A 73 12.76 13.75 6.04
CA HIS A 73 11.55 13.96 5.24
C HIS A 73 10.50 12.88 5.48
N GLN A 74 10.87 11.62 5.78
CA GLN A 74 9.90 10.54 6.01
C GLN A 74 8.95 10.83 7.20
N PRO A 75 9.43 11.05 8.44
CA PRO A 75 8.55 11.37 9.57
C PRO A 75 7.83 12.72 9.38
N LEU A 76 8.47 13.69 8.73
CA LEU A 76 7.84 14.99 8.44
C LEU A 76 6.65 14.85 7.48
N LEU A 77 6.82 14.10 6.40
CA LEU A 77 5.74 13.84 5.44
C LEU A 77 4.60 13.08 6.10
N LEU A 78 4.89 12.05 6.90
CA LEU A 78 3.86 11.32 7.64
C LEU A 78 3.12 12.22 8.63
N ALA A 79 3.84 13.09 9.35
CA ALA A 79 3.25 14.04 10.29
C ALA A 79 2.31 15.06 9.62
N ILE A 80 2.48 15.33 8.32
CA ILE A 80 1.61 16.24 7.55
C ILE A 80 0.49 15.47 6.86
N ILE A 81 0.81 14.38 6.15
CA ILE A 81 -0.13 13.64 5.32
C ILE A 81 -1.16 12.91 6.18
N MET A 82 -0.77 12.36 7.33
CA MET A 82 -1.69 11.60 8.18
C MET A 82 -2.85 12.47 8.70
N PRO A 83 -2.64 13.61 9.40
CA PRO A 83 -3.75 14.46 9.83
C PRO A 83 -4.53 15.06 8.66
N LEU A 84 -3.86 15.37 7.55
CA LEU A 84 -4.55 15.83 6.34
C LEU A 84 -5.50 14.76 5.78
N SER A 85 -5.08 13.50 5.77
CA SER A 85 -5.90 12.36 5.32
C SER A 85 -7.13 12.15 6.20
N MET A 86 -6.99 12.31 7.51
CA MET A 86 -8.09 12.25 8.47
C MET A 86 -9.07 13.40 8.24
N ALA A 87 -8.55 14.63 8.06
CA ALA A 87 -9.39 15.81 7.81
C ALA A 87 -10.17 15.71 6.48
N MET A 88 -9.60 15.02 5.48
CA MET A 88 -10.23 14.80 4.18
C MET A 88 -11.13 13.55 4.14
N GLY A 89 -11.20 12.75 5.21
CA GLY A 89 -12.01 11.53 5.27
C GLY A 89 -11.53 10.39 4.35
N THR A 90 -10.28 10.41 3.88
CA THR A 90 -9.81 9.43 2.88
C THR A 90 -9.67 8.01 3.40
N GLN A 91 -9.58 7.84 4.73
CA GLN A 91 -9.50 6.51 5.35
C GLN A 91 -10.83 5.75 5.25
N GLU A 92 -11.97 6.45 5.31
CA GLU A 92 -13.31 5.86 5.23
C GLU A 92 -13.53 5.18 3.87
N ALA A 93 -13.21 5.87 2.78
CA ALA A 93 -13.35 5.34 1.42
C ALA A 93 -12.48 4.09 1.16
N GLY A 94 -11.34 3.94 1.85
CA GLY A 94 -10.50 2.76 1.75
C GLY A 94 -11.11 1.53 2.45
N ARG A 95 -11.74 1.74 3.61
CA ARG A 95 -12.31 0.67 4.44
C ARG A 95 -13.42 -0.11 3.74
N GLU A 96 -14.30 0.59 3.03
CA GLU A 96 -15.38 -0.04 2.25
C GLU A 96 -14.84 -0.95 1.14
N ILE A 97 -13.86 -0.46 0.38
CA ILE A 97 -13.26 -1.20 -0.74
C ILE A 97 -12.56 -2.45 -0.22
N ASP A 98 -11.81 -2.34 0.88
CA ASP A 98 -11.10 -3.47 1.46
C ASP A 98 -12.05 -4.51 2.06
N PHE A 99 -13.14 -4.08 2.71
CA PHE A 99 -14.21 -4.96 3.19
C PHE A 99 -14.86 -5.75 2.06
N LEU A 100 -15.30 -5.07 1.00
CA LEU A 100 -15.95 -5.72 -0.15
C LEU A 100 -15.02 -6.72 -0.82
N ARG A 101 -13.74 -6.37 -1.01
CA ARG A 101 -12.74 -7.27 -1.61
C ARG A 101 -12.53 -8.52 -0.76
N SER A 102 -12.37 -8.37 0.55
CA SER A 102 -12.17 -9.48 1.48
C SER A 102 -13.39 -10.40 1.55
N CYS A 103 -14.59 -9.80 1.68
CA CYS A 103 -15.85 -10.52 1.72
C CYS A 103 -16.10 -11.33 0.43
N GLN A 104 -15.93 -10.71 -0.75
CA GLN A 104 -16.14 -11.38 -2.03
C GLN A 104 -15.17 -12.55 -2.20
N SER A 105 -13.88 -12.36 -1.88
CA SER A 105 -12.89 -13.43 -1.98
C SER A 105 -13.22 -14.64 -1.10
N SER A 106 -13.77 -14.41 0.11
CA SER A 106 -14.17 -15.46 1.04
C SER A 106 -15.47 -16.16 0.61
N CYS A 107 -16.43 -15.38 0.09
CA CYS A 107 -17.70 -15.89 -0.40
C CYS A 107 -17.53 -16.77 -1.65
N GLU A 108 -16.71 -16.34 -2.62
CA GLU A 108 -16.41 -17.12 -3.81
C GLU A 108 -15.62 -18.40 -3.48
N ALA A 109 -14.68 -18.32 -2.52
CA ALA A 109 -13.97 -19.48 -2.00
C ALA A 109 -14.92 -20.51 -1.35
N SER A 110 -16.10 -20.08 -0.90
CA SER A 110 -17.13 -20.96 -0.34
C SER A 110 -18.01 -21.62 -1.41
N GLY A 111 -17.75 -21.36 -2.70
CA GLY A 111 -18.44 -21.98 -3.84
C GLY A 111 -19.66 -21.21 -4.35
N THR A 112 -19.88 -19.98 -3.89
CA THR A 112 -20.97 -19.11 -4.37
C THR A 112 -20.54 -18.34 -5.62
N THR A 113 -21.48 -17.94 -6.48
CA THR A 113 -21.16 -17.18 -7.70
C THR A 113 -20.80 -15.72 -7.38
N ALA A 114 -19.91 -15.14 -8.18
CA ALA A 114 -19.45 -13.74 -8.01
C ALA A 114 -20.62 -12.73 -7.95
N ALA A 115 -21.67 -12.92 -8.76
CA ALA A 115 -22.83 -12.04 -8.77
C ALA A 115 -23.61 -12.08 -7.44
N LEU A 116 -23.83 -13.27 -6.88
CA LEU A 116 -24.50 -13.43 -5.58
C LEU A 116 -23.60 -12.90 -4.44
N CYS A 117 -22.30 -13.15 -4.50
CA CYS A 117 -21.35 -12.61 -3.53
C CYS A 117 -21.31 -11.07 -3.54
N ALA A 118 -21.41 -10.43 -4.70
CA ALA A 118 -21.51 -8.97 -4.79
C ALA A 118 -22.74 -8.45 -4.03
N THR A 119 -23.92 -9.06 -4.22
CA THR A 119 -25.16 -8.69 -3.52
C THR A 119 -25.05 -8.94 -2.01
N TYR A 120 -24.55 -10.10 -1.59
CA TYR A 120 -24.38 -10.46 -0.18
C TYR A 120 -23.41 -9.51 0.54
N CYS A 121 -22.26 -9.23 -0.07
CA CYS A 121 -21.24 -8.38 0.54
C CYS A 121 -21.67 -6.91 0.58
N GLN A 122 -22.43 -6.43 -0.41
CA GLN A 122 -23.00 -5.10 -0.38
C GLN A 122 -24.03 -4.94 0.75
N CYS A 123 -24.91 -5.92 0.95
CA CYS A 123 -25.83 -5.94 2.10
C CYS A 123 -25.06 -5.97 3.44
N GLY A 124 -24.01 -6.79 3.52
CA GLY A 124 -23.17 -6.88 4.70
C GLY A 124 -22.52 -5.55 5.07
N LEU A 125 -21.99 -4.86 4.05
CA LEU A 125 -21.36 -3.53 4.17
C LEU A 125 -22.34 -2.50 4.75
N GLU A 126 -23.54 -2.41 4.18
CA GLU A 126 -24.58 -1.47 4.64
C GLU A 126 -24.96 -1.71 6.09
N GLY A 127 -24.96 -2.97 6.54
CA GLY A 127 -25.20 -3.29 7.95
C GLY A 127 -24.09 -2.84 8.89
N VAL A 128 -22.82 -3.00 8.49
CA VAL A 128 -21.67 -2.52 9.28
C VAL A 128 -21.68 -1.00 9.40
N GLU A 129 -22.02 -0.30 8.32
CA GLU A 129 -22.13 1.16 8.30
C GLU A 129 -23.28 1.65 9.20
N ARG A 130 -24.49 1.08 9.01
CA ARG A 130 -25.70 1.45 9.78
C ARG A 130 -25.48 1.31 11.28
N ASP A 131 -24.85 0.22 11.70
CA ASP A 131 -24.69 -0.13 13.11
C ASP A 131 -23.38 0.47 13.70
N ASN A 132 -22.64 1.28 12.93
CA ASN A 132 -21.35 1.91 13.31
C ASN A 132 -20.28 0.92 13.80
N LEU A 133 -20.22 -0.26 13.18
CA LEU A 133 -19.35 -1.37 13.60
C LEU A 133 -17.97 -1.38 12.92
N TRP A 134 -17.60 -0.28 12.24
CA TRP A 134 -16.36 -0.21 11.46
C TRP A 134 -15.11 -0.43 12.30
N GLU A 135 -15.04 0.14 13.50
CA GLU A 135 -13.86 0.00 14.36
C GLU A 135 -13.68 -1.45 14.83
N GLN A 136 -14.77 -2.08 15.27
CA GLN A 136 -14.73 -3.44 15.83
C GLN A 136 -14.43 -4.48 14.74
N VAL A 137 -15.03 -4.33 13.56
CA VAL A 137 -14.79 -5.22 12.41
C VAL A 137 -13.34 -5.14 11.92
N PHE A 138 -12.74 -3.94 11.87
CA PHE A 138 -11.35 -3.78 11.43
C PHE A 138 -10.30 -4.15 12.48
N THR A 139 -10.57 -3.88 13.76
CA THR A 139 -9.65 -4.24 14.85
C THR A 139 -9.73 -5.72 15.21
N GLY A 140 -10.83 -6.40 14.85
CA GLY A 140 -11.12 -7.78 15.23
C GLY A 140 -11.48 -7.95 16.71
N ILE A 141 -11.65 -6.84 17.44
CA ILE A 141 -12.02 -6.84 18.85
C ILE A 141 -13.54 -6.64 18.94
N LEU A 142 -14.26 -7.75 19.07
CA LEU A 142 -15.73 -7.78 19.12
C LEU A 142 -16.20 -8.19 20.51
N THR A 143 -17.17 -7.46 21.06
CA THR A 143 -17.91 -7.92 22.24
C THR A 143 -18.93 -8.98 21.85
N ALA A 144 -19.50 -9.69 22.83
CA ALA A 144 -20.58 -10.64 22.57
C ALA A 144 -21.83 -9.97 21.95
N GLU A 145 -22.06 -8.69 22.26
CA GLU A 145 -23.14 -7.91 21.67
C GLU A 145 -22.86 -7.58 20.21
N ASP A 146 -21.65 -7.11 19.89
CA ASP A 146 -21.25 -6.80 18.51
C ASP A 146 -21.31 -8.03 17.62
N GLN A 147 -20.83 -9.17 18.12
CA GLN A 147 -20.91 -10.45 17.41
C GLN A 147 -22.38 -10.82 17.12
N ALA A 148 -23.28 -10.64 18.08
CA ALA A 148 -24.69 -10.92 17.88
C ALA A 148 -25.33 -9.99 16.83
N VAL A 149 -24.87 -8.74 16.71
CA VAL A 149 -25.30 -7.82 15.65
C VAL A 149 -24.79 -8.28 14.28
N LEU A 150 -23.50 -8.59 14.17
CA LEU A 150 -22.90 -9.07 12.92
C LEU A 150 -23.52 -10.39 12.44
N ASP A 151 -23.80 -11.32 13.36
CA ASP A 151 -24.47 -12.58 13.03
C ASP A 151 -25.91 -12.35 12.54
N ARG A 152 -26.64 -11.39 13.13
CA ARG A 152 -27.96 -10.99 12.63
C ARG A 152 -27.87 -10.41 11.22
N ASN A 153 -26.88 -9.54 10.97
CA ASN A 153 -26.64 -8.95 9.66
C ASN A 153 -26.34 -10.03 8.61
N ASN A 154 -25.44 -10.97 8.92
CA ASN A 154 -25.12 -12.11 8.05
C ASN A 154 -26.37 -12.96 7.73
N ARG A 155 -27.18 -13.30 8.74
CA ARG A 155 -28.44 -14.02 8.53
C ARG A 155 -29.41 -13.27 7.62
N GLN A 156 -29.55 -11.96 7.78
CA GLN A 156 -30.40 -11.16 6.91
C GLN A 156 -29.88 -11.14 5.45
N CYS A 157 -28.57 -10.96 5.25
CA CYS A 157 -27.99 -10.90 3.91
C CYS A 157 -27.97 -12.25 3.20
N SER A 158 -27.80 -13.36 3.93
CA SER A 158 -27.87 -14.71 3.35
C SER A 158 -29.25 -15.04 2.78
N GLN A 159 -30.33 -14.49 3.35
CA GLN A 159 -31.68 -14.62 2.79
C GLN A 159 -31.84 -13.99 1.41
N LEU A 160 -31.01 -12.99 1.05
CA LEU A 160 -31.06 -12.33 -0.26
C LEU A 160 -30.47 -13.19 -1.38
N ILE A 161 -29.51 -14.06 -1.06
CA ILE A 161 -28.82 -14.92 -2.03
C ILE A 161 -29.38 -16.34 -2.08
N TYR A 162 -30.06 -16.79 -1.02
CA TYR A 162 -30.73 -18.09 -0.94
C TYR A 162 -32.23 -17.90 -0.61
N PRO A 163 -33.04 -17.44 -1.58
CA PRO A 163 -34.46 -17.20 -1.35
C PRO A 163 -35.24 -18.47 -0.97
N ASP A 164 -34.73 -19.65 -1.34
CA ASP A 164 -35.32 -20.96 -1.04
C ASP A 164 -35.27 -21.33 0.45
N LEU A 165 -34.42 -20.68 1.26
CA LEU A 165 -34.40 -20.84 2.71
C LEU A 165 -35.64 -20.26 3.41
N ASN A 166 -36.44 -19.45 2.68
CA ASN A 166 -37.65 -18.82 3.19
C ASN A 166 -38.93 -19.61 2.84
N ALA A 167 -38.81 -20.73 2.12
CA ALA A 167 -39.95 -21.49 1.58
C ALA A 167 -40.43 -22.67 2.46
N ASN A 168 -39.91 -22.80 3.69
CA ASN A 168 -40.37 -23.77 4.70
C ASN A 168 -40.75 -23.08 6.01
#